data_AF-A0AAV6ZCI5-F1
#
_entry.id   AF-A0AAV6ZCI5-F1
#
_cell.length_a   1.000
_cell.length_b   1.000
_cell.length_c   1.000
_cell.angle_alpha   90.00
_cell.angle_beta   90.00
_cell.angle_gamma   90.00
#
_symmetry.space_group_name_H-M   'P 1'
#
loop_
_entity.id
_entity.type
_entity.pdbx_description
1 polymer ?
#
loop_
_entity_poly.entity_id
_entity_poly.type
_entity_poly.pdbx_seq_one_letter_code
_entity_poly.pdbx_strand_id
1 'polypeptide(L)' 'MMDTAFIRKEPFGVALIIAPWNYPVHLSLIPLVGAIAAGNVWWLKPFRDQSETEKLLC' A
#
# COMPACT_ATOMS: atom_id res chain seq x y z
N MET A 1 0.80 32.23 28.21
CA MET A 1 1.42 31.56 27.04
C MET A 1 0.86 30.14 27.07
N MET A 2 -0.21 29.88 26.31
CA MET A 2 -0.81 28.55 26.22
C MET A 2 -0.33 27.94 24.91
N ASP A 3 0.67 27.07 24.99
CA ASP A 3 1.13 26.32 23.83
C ASP A 3 0.01 25.37 23.39
N THR A 4 -0.43 25.52 22.14
CA THR A 4 -1.43 24.64 21.53
C THR A 4 -0.70 23.50 20.81
N ALA A 5 -0.78 22.29 21.36
CA ALA A 5 -0.23 21.10 20.73
C ALA A 5 -1.27 20.50 19.75
N PHE A 6 -0.84 20.20 18.52
CA PHE A 6 -1.66 19.51 17.52
C PHE A 6 -0.92 18.29 16.97
N ILE A 7 -1.66 17.22 16.69
CA ILE A 7 -1.12 15.98 16.11
C ILE A 7 -1.37 16.00 14.60
N ARG A 8 -0.30 16.03 13.82
CA ARG A 8 -0.35 15.94 12.35
C ARG A 8 0.04 14.53 11.92
N LYS A 9 -0.74 13.94 11.01
CA LYS A 9 -0.38 12.67 10.35
C LYS A 9 0.32 13.00 9.04
N GLU A 10 1.51 12.46 8.86
CA GLU A 10 2.31 12.63 7.64
C GLU A 10 2.50 11.26 6.97
N PRO A 11 2.59 11.22 5.64
CA PRO A 11 2.87 9.99 4.92
C PRO A 11 4.24 9.42 5.31
N PHE A 12 4.34 8.10 5.36
CA PHE A 12 5.57 7.38 5.67
C PHE A 12 6.57 7.38 4.50
N GLY A 13 6.11 7.71 3.28
CA GLY A 13 6.92 7.68 2.07
C GLY A 13 6.56 6.50 1.19
N VAL A 14 7.24 5.36 1.36
CA VAL A 14 7.06 4.16 0.50
C VAL A 14 6.40 3.02 1.27
N ALA A 15 5.30 2.49 0.72
CA ALA A 15 4.58 1.32 1.23
C ALA A 15 4.78 0.11 0.31
N LEU A 16 5.41 -0.94 0.83
CA LEU A 16 5.54 -2.23 0.14
C LEU A 16 4.32 -3.11 0.45
N ILE A 17 3.62 -3.54 -0.60
CA ILE A 17 2.45 -4.42 -0.53
C ILE A 17 2.85 -5.79 -1.09
N ILE A 18 2.66 -6.84 -0.30
CA ILE A 18 2.96 -8.22 -0.71
C ILE A 18 1.63 -8.92 -1.00
N ALA A 19 1.43 -9.34 -2.25
CA ALA A 19 0.22 -10.03 -2.63
C ALA A 19 0.19 -11.48 -2.10
N PRO A 20 -0.92 -11.95 -1.53
CA PRO A 20 -1.06 -13.33 -1.07
C PRO A 20 -1.33 -14.29 -2.25
N TRP A 21 -1.21 -15.59 -1.99
CA TRP A 21 -1.28 -16.64 -3.03
C TRP A 21 -2.70 -16.99 -3.50
N ASN A 22 -3.74 -16.63 -2.75
CA ASN A 22 -5.13 -17.06 -2.98
C ASN A 22 -5.92 -16.06 -3.85
N TYR A 23 -5.87 -14.77 -3.54
CA TYR A 23 -6.52 -13.71 -4.32
C TYR A 23 -5.60 -12.49 -4.43
N PRO A 24 -4.51 -12.60 -5.20
CA PRO A 24 -3.45 -11.60 -5.23
C PRO A 24 -3.93 -10.21 -5.66
N VAL A 25 -4.89 -10.12 -6.60
CA VAL A 25 -5.50 -8.84 -7.02
C VAL A 25 -6.39 -8.26 -5.92
N HIS A 26 -7.41 -9.00 -5.49
CA HIS A 26 -8.41 -8.49 -4.54
C HIS A 26 -7.78 -8.11 -3.20
N LEU A 27 -6.92 -8.98 -2.64
CA LEU A 27 -6.36 -8.78 -1.31
C LEU A 27 -5.23 -7.76 -1.28
N SER A 28 -4.59 -7.46 -2.41
CA SER A 28 -3.61 -6.37 -2.50
C SER A 28 -4.27 -5.00 -2.69
N LEU A 29 -5.48 -4.94 -3.26
CA LEU A 29 -6.21 -3.67 -3.43
C LEU A 29 -6.57 -3.00 -2.09
N ILE A 30 -6.93 -3.77 -1.07
CA ILE A 30 -7.29 -3.23 0.25
C ILE A 30 -6.13 -2.40 0.86
N PRO A 31 -4.90 -2.94 1.01
CA PRO A 31 -3.76 -2.15 1.49
C PRO A 31 -3.30 -1.09 0.48
N LEU A 32 -3.49 -1.29 -0.82
CA LEU A 32 -3.18 -0.30 -1.86
C LEU A 32 -4.00 0.98 -1.71
N VAL A 33 -5.32 0.83 -1.55
CA VAL A 33 -6.22 1.97 -1.34
C VAL A 33 -5.84 2.71 -0.05
N GLY A 34 -5.50 1.98 1.01
CA GLY A 34 -5.01 2.57 2.26
C GLY A 34 -3.70 3.35 2.09
N ALA A 35 -2.74 2.81 1.33
CA ALA A 35 -1.47 3.47 1.06
C ALA A 35 -1.66 4.76 0.24
N ILE A 36 -2.51 4.71 -0.80
CA ILE A 36 -2.84 5.88 -1.63
C ILE A 36 -3.57 6.94 -0.80
N ALA A 37 -4.57 6.55 -0.02
CA ALA A 37 -5.32 7.47 0.85
C ALA A 37 -4.43 8.13 1.91
N ALA A 38 -3.41 7.42 2.39
CA ALA A 38 -2.40 7.95 3.29
C ALA A 38 -1.36 8.86 2.60
N GLY A 39 -1.38 8.99 1.28
CA GLY A 39 -0.42 9.78 0.51
C GLY A 39 0.96 9.13 0.35
N ASN A 40 1.04 7.81 0.50
CA ASN A 40 2.28 7.06 0.30
C ASN A 40 2.47 6.66 -1.17
N VAL A 41 3.72 6.64 -1.62
CA VAL A 41 4.12 5.91 -2.83
C VAL A 41 4.02 4.42 -2.53
N TRP A 42 3.52 3.62 -3.47
CA TRP A 42 3.30 2.20 -3.26
C TRP A 42 4.15 1.35 -4.22
N TRP A 43 4.54 0.17 -3.75
CA TRP A 43 5.20 -0.87 -4.55
C TRP A 43 4.50 -2.20 -4.30
N LEU A 44 4.15 -2.93 -5.35
CA LEU A 44 3.54 -4.26 -5.24
C LEU A 44 4.56 -5.36 -5.56
N LYS A 45 4.69 -6.34 -4.65
CA LYS A 45 5.47 -7.56 -4.89
C LYS A 45 4.52 -8.76 -4.98
N PRO A 46 4.40 -9.43 -6.14
CA PRO A 46 3.58 -10.63 -6.27
C PRO A 46 4.21 -11.85 -5.57
N PHE A 47 3.38 -12.85 -5.28
CA PHE A 47 3.86 -14.16 -4.82
C PHE A 47 4.57 -14.90 -5.96
N ARG A 48 5.50 -15.81 -5.61
CA ARG A 48 6.54 -16.42 -6.47
C ARG A 48 6.11 -16.86 -7.89
N ASP A 49 4.88 -17.34 -8.09
CA ASP A 49 4.39 -17.88 -9.37
C ASP A 49 3.24 -17.07 -10.01
N GLN A 50 3.05 -15.81 -9.61
CA GLN A 50 1.92 -14.99 -10.06
C GLN A 50 2.34 -13.95 -11.13
N SER A 51 3.03 -14.39 -12.19
CA SER A 51 3.56 -13.52 -13.26
C SER A 51 2.47 -12.78 -14.04
N GLU A 52 1.33 -13.42 -14.30
CA GLU A 52 0.21 -12.79 -15.00
C GLU A 52 -0.48 -11.74 -14.12
N THR A 53 -0.52 -11.96 -12.81
CA THR A 53 -1.09 -10.99 -11.87
C THR A 53 -0.21 -9.74 -11.75
N GLU A 54 1.11 -9.88 -11.87
CA GLU A 54 2.04 -8.74 -11.93
C GLU A 54 1.72 -7.83 -13.11
N LYS A 55 1.49 -8.39 -14.30
CA LYS A 55 1.15 -7.62 -15.52
C LYS A 55 -0.18 -6.87 -15.44
N LEU A 56 -1.09 -7.32 -14.58
CA LEU A 56 -2.40 -6.67 -14.40
C LEU A 56 -2.37 -5.53 -13.38
N LEU A 57 -1.36 -5.50 -12.52
CA LEU A 57 -1.28 -4.59 -11.38
C LEU A 57 -0.14 -3.56 -11.49
N CYS A 58 0.90 -3.85 -12.28
CA CYS A 58 2.01 -2.95 -12.62
C CYS A 58 1.91 -2.49 -14.07
#